data_AF-A0A5C9EAP2-F1
#
_entry.id   AF-A0A5C9EAP2-F1
#
_cell.length_a   1.000
_cell.length_b   1.000
_cell.length_c   1.000
_cell.angle_alpha   90.00
_cell.angle_beta   90.00
_cell.angle_gamma   90.00
#
_symmetry.space_group_name_H-M   'P 1'
#
loop_
_entity.id
_entity.type
_entity.pdbx_description
1 polymer ?
#
loop_
_entity_poly.entity_id
_entity_poly.type
_entity_poly.pdbx_seq_one_letter_code
_entity_poly.pdbx_strand_id
1 'polypeptide(L)'
;MSFKIPIIDYDYYYQKVNPYKHHFIEKESDITIISDSKEAISKAKEAFYTHRAILETYTSKNSDFLTSFSPVPVKKDYKIIQLMAEAAEICDVGPMAAVAGALADLMIEAMRKDAPGYSLPKIALVENGGEIIIDSEKPMKVALYAGQNE
;
A
#
# COMPACT_ATOMS: atom_id res chain seq x y z
N MET A 1 12.08 -2.82 13.99
CA MET A 1 13.08 -2.32 13.02
C MET A 1 12.34 -2.18 11.70
N SER A 2 12.05 -0.94 11.26
CA SER A 2 11.34 -0.68 10.00
C SER A 2 12.38 -0.56 8.90
N PHE A 3 12.33 -1.45 7.90
CA PHE A 3 13.18 -1.35 6.71
C PHE A 3 12.47 -0.45 5.71
N LYS A 4 12.94 0.79 5.54
CA LYS A 4 12.44 1.67 4.49
C LYS A 4 13.09 1.28 3.18
N ILE A 5 12.29 1.07 2.13
CA ILE A 5 12.78 0.86 0.77
C ILE A 5 13.18 2.23 0.20
N PRO A 6 14.48 2.55 0.04
CA PRO A 6 14.86 3.82 -0.52
C PRO A 6 14.58 3.81 -2.02
N ILE A 7 13.89 4.84 -2.49
CA ILE A 7 13.68 5.05 -3.92
C ILE A 7 14.65 6.12 -4.37
N ILE A 8 15.58 5.72 -5.24
CA ILE A 8 16.85 6.42 -5.40
C ILE A 8 16.80 7.51 -6.48
N ASP A 9 15.81 7.49 -7.40
CA ASP A 9 16.02 8.18 -8.67
C ASP A 9 14.79 8.78 -9.36
N TYR A 10 13.83 9.35 -8.62
CA TYR A 10 12.75 10.10 -9.28
C TYR A 10 13.25 11.35 -10.00
N ASP A 11 14.24 12.04 -9.42
CA ASP A 11 14.74 13.32 -9.94
C ASP A 11 15.38 13.16 -11.33
N TYR A 12 16.06 12.04 -11.58
CA TYR A 12 16.72 11.75 -12.85
C TYR A 12 15.75 11.60 -14.02
N TYR A 13 14.61 10.94 -13.80
CA TYR A 13 13.62 10.72 -14.86
C TYR A 13 12.63 11.86 -14.99
N TYR A 14 12.34 12.60 -13.92
CA TYR A 14 11.29 13.61 -13.96
C TYR A 14 11.78 15.04 -14.17
N GLN A 15 13.08 15.38 -14.00
CA GLN A 15 13.85 16.61 -14.34
C GLN A 15 13.17 18.01 -14.24
N LYS A 16 11.88 18.08 -13.89
CA LYS A 16 10.94 19.21 -13.91
C LYS A 16 9.72 18.98 -13.01
N VAL A 17 9.42 17.74 -12.60
CA VAL A 17 8.39 17.43 -11.59
C VAL A 17 9.10 16.94 -10.35
N ASN A 18 9.02 17.71 -9.27
CA ASN A 18 9.52 17.30 -7.97
C ASN A 18 8.32 16.68 -7.23
N PRO A 19 8.19 15.34 -7.17
CA PRO A 19 7.01 14.71 -6.62
C PRO A 19 6.89 15.05 -5.13
N TYR A 20 5.66 15.22 -4.67
CA TYR A 20 5.36 15.34 -3.27
C TYR A 20 5.59 13.99 -2.58
N LYS A 21 6.28 14.04 -1.44
CA LYS A 21 6.44 12.90 -0.55
C LYS A 21 5.68 13.19 0.75
N HIS A 22 4.84 12.26 1.16
CA HIS A 22 4.19 12.29 2.45
C HIS A 22 4.49 11.01 3.22
N HIS A 23 4.78 11.16 4.50
CA HIS A 23 5.12 10.05 5.38
C HIS A 23 4.33 10.15 6.66
N PHE A 24 3.78 9.03 7.12
CA PHE A 24 3.06 8.95 8.39
C PHE A 24 3.13 7.54 8.95
N ILE A 25 3.02 7.45 10.27
CA ILE A 25 2.94 6.18 11.00
C ILE A 25 1.57 6.12 11.66
N GLU A 26 0.86 5.02 11.45
CA GLU A 26 -0.42 4.73 12.11
C GLU A 26 -0.37 3.33 12.71
N LYS A 27 -0.27 3.27 14.04
CA LYS A 27 -0.01 2.03 14.80
C LYS A 27 1.19 1.27 14.22
N GLU A 28 0.98 0.08 13.67
CA GLU A 28 2.03 -0.78 13.08
C GLU A 28 2.36 -0.44 11.63
N SER A 29 1.55 0.40 10.96
CA SER A 29 1.75 0.79 9.57
C SER A 29 2.71 1.98 9.48
N ASP A 30 3.76 1.82 8.69
CA ASP A 30 4.79 2.85 8.43
C ASP A 30 4.73 3.21 6.94
N ILE A 31 4.03 4.29 6.61
CA ILE A 31 3.58 4.56 5.25
C ILE A 31 4.37 5.70 4.62
N THR A 32 4.86 5.48 3.40
CA THR A 32 5.37 6.52 2.52
C THR A 32 4.54 6.58 1.25
N ILE A 33 4.00 7.76 0.93
CA ILE A 33 3.29 8.03 -0.33
C ILE A 33 4.11 9.02 -1.16
N ILE A 34 4.29 8.74 -2.44
CA ILE A 34 4.96 9.63 -3.39
C ILE A 34 4.06 9.84 -4.61
N SER A 35 3.80 11.11 -4.95
CA SER A 35 3.01 11.47 -6.12
C SER A 35 3.29 12.89 -6.61
N ASP A 36 3.09 13.14 -7.89
CA ASP A 36 3.05 14.49 -8.47
C ASP A 36 1.72 15.24 -8.22
N SER A 37 0.75 14.62 -7.53
CA SER A 37 -0.50 15.27 -7.08
C SER A 37 -0.69 15.18 -5.56
N LYS A 38 -0.98 16.32 -4.92
CA LYS A 38 -1.33 16.37 -3.48
C LYS A 38 -2.71 15.77 -3.22
N GLU A 39 -3.61 15.90 -4.17
CA GLU A 39 -4.96 15.35 -4.13
C GLU A 39 -4.90 13.82 -4.16
N ALA A 40 -4.04 13.24 -5.01
CA ALA A 40 -3.78 11.81 -5.01
C ALA A 40 -3.27 11.34 -3.64
N ILE A 41 -2.29 12.04 -3.05
CA ILE A 41 -1.81 11.75 -1.69
C ILE A 41 -2.96 11.79 -0.66
N SER A 42 -3.85 12.79 -0.75
CA SER A 42 -5.00 12.91 0.15
C SER A 42 -5.96 11.72 -0.01
N LYS A 43 -6.29 11.33 -1.25
CA LYS A 43 -7.15 10.17 -1.54
C LYS A 43 -6.54 8.86 -1.02
N ALA A 44 -5.23 8.67 -1.18
CA ALA A 44 -4.52 7.52 -0.63
C ALA A 44 -4.63 7.45 0.90
N LYS A 45 -4.42 8.58 1.59
CA LYS A 45 -4.56 8.64 3.05
C LYS A 45 -5.98 8.33 3.51
N GLU A 46 -6.99 8.89 2.85
CA GLU A 46 -8.40 8.61 3.15
C GLU A 46 -8.69 7.11 2.99
N ALA A 47 -8.30 6.52 1.87
CA ALA A 47 -8.46 5.09 1.60
C ALA A 47 -7.76 4.22 2.65
N PHE A 48 -6.53 4.57 3.07
CA PHE A 48 -5.83 3.87 4.14
C PHE A 48 -6.67 3.83 5.43
N TYR A 49 -7.13 4.99 5.91
CA TYR A 49 -7.91 5.07 7.15
C TYR A 49 -9.25 4.33 7.03
N THR A 50 -9.95 4.45 5.90
CA THR A 50 -11.20 3.73 5.64
C THR A 50 -11.00 2.22 5.69
N HIS A 51 -10.01 1.69 4.96
CA HIS A 51 -9.80 0.25 4.88
C HIS A 51 -9.19 -0.33 6.15
N ARG A 52 -8.34 0.42 6.86
CA ARG A 52 -7.85 0.02 8.17
C ARG A 52 -8.99 -0.12 9.18
N ALA A 53 -9.90 0.86 9.24
CA ALA A 53 -11.05 0.79 10.15
C ALA A 53 -11.97 -0.40 9.86
N ILE A 54 -12.18 -0.72 8.57
CA ILE A 54 -12.91 -1.91 8.13
C ILE A 54 -12.19 -3.18 8.61
N LEU A 55 -10.88 -3.28 8.39
CA LEU A 55 -10.09 -4.44 8.82
C LEU A 55 -10.15 -4.65 10.33
N GLU A 56 -9.92 -3.59 11.13
CA GLU A 56 -9.97 -3.66 12.59
C GLU A 56 -11.36 -4.08 13.09
N THR A 57 -12.42 -3.57 12.46
CA THR A 57 -13.79 -3.98 12.80
C THR A 57 -14.03 -5.45 12.44
N TYR A 58 -13.54 -5.89 11.29
CA TYR A 58 -13.70 -7.27 10.82
C TYR A 58 -12.97 -8.27 11.72
N THR A 59 -11.70 -8.00 12.04
CA THR A 59 -10.87 -8.90 12.86
C THR A 59 -11.36 -8.98 14.31
N SER A 60 -11.98 -7.90 14.84
CA SER A 60 -12.60 -7.94 16.17
C SER A 60 -13.75 -8.96 16.28
N LYS A 61 -14.38 -9.32 15.15
CA LYS A 61 -15.50 -10.28 15.08
C LYS A 61 -15.11 -11.63 14.51
N ASN A 62 -13.91 -11.73 13.92
CA ASN A 62 -13.43 -12.92 13.22
C ASN A 62 -11.96 -13.16 13.61
N SER A 63 -11.75 -13.72 14.81
CA SER A 63 -10.40 -13.92 15.39
C SER A 63 -9.48 -14.71 14.47
N ASP A 64 -10.01 -15.72 13.78
CA ASP A 64 -9.21 -16.62 12.93
C ASP A 64 -8.61 -15.86 11.74
N PHE A 65 -9.27 -14.80 11.25
CA PHE A 65 -8.72 -13.97 10.19
C PHE A 65 -7.44 -13.23 10.63
N LEU A 66 -7.34 -12.90 11.92
CA LEU A 66 -6.19 -12.21 12.50
C LEU A 66 -5.04 -13.17 12.84
N THR A 67 -5.36 -14.39 13.28
CA THR A 67 -4.37 -15.28 13.91
C THR A 67 -4.03 -16.54 13.09
N SER A 68 -4.80 -16.87 12.07
CA SER A 68 -4.54 -18.05 11.24
C SER A 68 -3.23 -17.90 10.49
N PHE A 69 -2.50 -19.02 10.36
CA PHE A 69 -1.34 -19.16 9.48
C PHE A 69 -1.68 -19.87 8.16
N SER A 70 -2.96 -20.19 7.95
CA SER A 70 -3.49 -20.83 6.74
C SER A 70 -4.66 -20.04 6.15
N PRO A 71 -5.03 -20.27 4.88
CA PRO A 71 -6.13 -19.56 4.24
C PRO A 71 -7.43 -19.64 5.06
N VAL A 72 -8.14 -18.50 5.17
CA VAL A 72 -9.41 -18.41 5.88
C VAL A 72 -10.51 -18.06 4.88
N PRO A 73 -11.56 -18.89 4.72
CA PRO A 73 -12.67 -18.58 3.82
C PRO A 73 -13.46 -17.38 4.37
N VAL A 74 -13.76 -16.42 3.51
CA VAL A 74 -14.46 -15.19 3.88
C VAL A 74 -15.64 -14.91 2.96
N LYS A 75 -16.60 -14.15 3.47
CA LYS A 75 -17.60 -13.47 2.63
C LYS A 75 -16.95 -12.26 1.97
N LYS A 76 -17.26 -12.02 0.69
CA LYS A 76 -16.69 -10.92 -0.12
C LYS A 76 -17.39 -9.58 0.15
N ASP A 77 -17.57 -9.24 1.42
CA ASP A 77 -18.35 -8.07 1.85
C ASP A 77 -17.50 -6.78 1.83
N TYR A 78 -16.20 -6.91 2.06
CA TYR A 78 -15.26 -5.79 2.11
C TYR A 78 -14.06 -6.05 1.22
N LYS A 79 -13.68 -5.04 0.42
CA LYS A 79 -12.60 -5.18 -0.56
C LYS A 79 -11.26 -5.57 0.06
N ILE A 80 -10.86 -4.94 1.19
CA ILE A 80 -9.63 -5.29 1.91
C ILE A 80 -9.60 -6.75 2.38
N ILE A 81 -10.73 -7.24 2.90
CA ILE A 81 -10.86 -8.63 3.38
C ILE A 81 -10.78 -9.61 2.22
N GLN A 82 -11.44 -9.28 1.10
CA GLN A 82 -11.37 -10.08 -0.11
C GLN A 82 -9.94 -10.16 -0.66
N LEU A 83 -9.24 -9.03 -0.81
CA LEU A 83 -7.87 -8.99 -1.33
C LEU A 83 -6.91 -9.81 -0.47
N MET A 84 -6.98 -9.65 0.86
CA MET A 84 -6.14 -10.39 1.79
C MET A 84 -6.44 -11.91 1.74
N ALA A 85 -7.71 -12.30 1.67
CA ALA A 85 -8.10 -13.71 1.59
C ALA A 85 -7.67 -14.36 0.27
N GLU A 86 -7.83 -13.65 -0.86
CA GLU A 86 -7.42 -14.14 -2.18
C GLU A 86 -5.89 -14.31 -2.26
N ALA A 87 -5.11 -13.34 -1.75
CA ALA A 87 -3.66 -13.46 -1.67
C ALA A 87 -3.20 -14.61 -0.74
N ALA A 88 -3.87 -14.77 0.40
CA ALA A 88 -3.61 -15.86 1.33
C ALA A 88 -3.87 -17.23 0.71
N GLU A 89 -4.97 -17.39 -0.03
CA GLU A 89 -5.31 -18.64 -0.73
C GLU A 89 -4.30 -19.00 -1.81
N ILE A 90 -3.80 -18.02 -2.57
CA ILE A 90 -2.78 -18.24 -3.61
C ILE A 90 -1.44 -18.68 -2.99
N CYS A 91 -1.07 -18.10 -1.85
CA CYS A 91 0.25 -18.29 -1.24
C CYS A 91 0.28 -19.36 -0.13
N ASP A 92 -0.88 -19.96 0.21
CA ASP A 92 -1.05 -20.90 1.32
C ASP A 92 -0.56 -20.36 2.67
N VAL A 93 -1.01 -19.15 3.02
CA VAL A 93 -0.68 -18.45 4.27
C VAL A 93 -1.92 -17.90 4.95
N GLY A 94 -1.75 -17.33 6.15
CA GLY A 94 -2.81 -16.56 6.82
C GLY A 94 -3.11 -15.21 6.16
N PRO A 95 -4.36 -14.70 6.22
CA PRO A 95 -4.73 -13.40 5.63
C PRO A 95 -3.87 -12.21 6.09
N MET A 96 -3.45 -12.20 7.35
CA MET A 96 -2.61 -11.11 7.88
C MET A 96 -1.23 -11.00 7.21
N ALA A 97 -0.73 -12.07 6.58
CA ALA A 97 0.51 -12.01 5.81
C ALA A 97 0.41 -11.08 4.58
N ALA A 98 -0.81 -10.79 4.11
CA ALA A 98 -1.06 -9.93 2.94
C ALA A 98 -1.45 -8.48 3.31
N VAL A 99 -1.54 -8.14 4.60
CA VAL A 99 -2.16 -6.88 5.06
C VAL A 99 -1.49 -5.62 4.49
N ALA A 100 -0.15 -5.60 4.47
CA ALA A 100 0.59 -4.41 4.09
C ALA A 100 0.45 -4.10 2.60
N GLY A 101 0.58 -5.12 1.76
CA GLY A 101 0.35 -5.03 0.32
C GLY A 101 -1.10 -4.70 -0.02
N ALA A 102 -2.07 -5.38 0.62
CA ALA A 102 -3.49 -5.15 0.33
C ALA A 102 -3.95 -3.71 0.67
N LEU A 103 -3.42 -3.12 1.75
CA LEU A 103 -3.65 -1.71 2.04
C LEU A 103 -3.01 -0.81 0.98
N ALA A 104 -1.78 -1.11 0.56
CA ALA A 104 -1.08 -0.32 -0.44
C ALA A 104 -1.78 -0.34 -1.81
N ASP A 105 -2.31 -1.50 -2.24
CA ASP A 105 -3.12 -1.65 -3.45
C ASP A 105 -4.34 -0.73 -3.44
N LEU A 106 -5.09 -0.71 -2.33
CA LEU A 106 -6.29 0.10 -2.20
C LEU A 106 -6.00 1.60 -2.18
N MET A 107 -4.85 1.98 -1.62
CA MET A 107 -4.39 3.35 -1.66
C MET A 107 -4.07 3.81 -3.09
N ILE A 108 -3.38 2.98 -3.89
CA ILE A 108 -3.11 3.29 -5.30
C ILE A 108 -4.40 3.32 -6.13
N GLU A 109 -5.33 2.38 -5.90
CA GLU A 109 -6.64 2.39 -6.55
C GLU A 109 -7.36 3.74 -6.30
N ALA A 110 -7.32 4.24 -5.06
CA ALA A 110 -7.90 5.54 -4.73
C ALA A 110 -7.19 6.72 -5.41
N MET A 111 -5.85 6.68 -5.54
CA MET A 111 -5.08 7.68 -6.30
C MET A 111 -5.46 7.71 -7.78
N ARG A 112 -5.83 6.55 -8.34
CA ARG A 112 -6.19 6.36 -9.75
C ARG A 112 -7.67 6.57 -10.06
N LYS A 113 -8.50 6.82 -9.06
CA LYS A 113 -9.92 7.08 -9.27
C LYS A 113 -10.14 8.46 -9.90
N ASP A 114 -10.63 8.44 -11.13
CA ASP A 114 -10.99 9.65 -11.87
C ASP A 114 -12.06 10.46 -11.12
N ALA A 115 -11.93 11.78 -11.14
CA ALA A 115 -12.84 12.70 -10.50
C ALA A 115 -12.88 14.02 -11.28
N PRO A 116 -14.07 14.63 -11.46
CA PRO A 116 -14.19 15.89 -12.19
C PRO A 116 -13.25 16.97 -11.63
N GLY A 117 -12.49 17.61 -12.51
CA GLY A 117 -11.58 18.71 -12.15
C GLY A 117 -10.18 18.28 -11.72
N TYR A 118 -9.85 16.98 -11.79
CA TYR A 118 -8.52 16.48 -11.42
C TYR A 118 -7.92 15.63 -12.55
N SER A 119 -6.63 15.83 -12.83
CA SER A 119 -5.87 14.93 -13.70
C SER A 119 -5.31 13.78 -12.89
N LEU A 120 -5.27 12.59 -13.48
CA LEU A 120 -4.60 11.43 -12.87
C LEU A 120 -3.10 11.74 -12.68
N PRO A 121 -2.50 11.32 -11.55
CA PRO A 121 -1.09 11.56 -11.30
C PRO A 121 -0.21 10.79 -12.29
N LYS A 122 0.96 11.31 -12.67
CA LYS A 122 1.93 10.54 -13.46
C LYS A 122 2.73 9.58 -12.61
N ILE A 123 2.79 9.83 -11.31
CA ILE A 123 3.47 9.01 -10.31
C ILE A 123 2.47 8.73 -9.18
N ALA A 124 2.20 7.46 -8.92
CA ALA A 124 1.49 6.99 -7.75
C ALA A 124 2.29 5.87 -7.11
N LEU A 125 2.75 6.11 -5.89
CA LEU A 125 3.51 5.12 -5.13
C LEU A 125 3.10 5.11 -3.68
N VAL A 126 3.02 3.91 -3.15
CA VAL A 126 2.81 3.63 -1.74
C VAL A 126 3.82 2.58 -1.30
N GLU A 127 4.53 2.88 -0.23
CA GLU A 127 5.36 1.95 0.54
C GLU A 127 4.75 1.81 1.94
N ASN A 128 4.66 0.58 2.43
CA ASN A 128 4.16 0.24 3.75
C ASN A 128 5.11 -0.77 4.40
N GLY A 129 6.24 -0.30 4.92
CA GLY A 129 7.29 -1.15 5.45
C GLY A 129 8.02 -1.92 4.33
N GLY A 130 7.84 -3.24 4.28
CA GLY A 130 8.52 -4.12 3.33
C GLY A 130 7.86 -4.18 1.95
N GLU A 131 6.64 -3.64 1.84
CA GLU A 131 5.81 -3.74 0.65
C GLU A 131 5.81 -2.41 -0.12
N ILE A 132 5.89 -2.50 -1.44
CA ILE A 132 5.84 -1.34 -2.32
C ILE A 132 4.98 -1.62 -3.54
N ILE A 133 4.15 -0.66 -3.89
CA ILE A 133 3.41 -0.61 -5.15
C ILE A 133 3.72 0.70 -5.86
N ILE A 134 3.94 0.60 -7.17
CA ILE A 134 4.38 1.71 -8.02
C ILE A 134 3.59 1.68 -9.31
N ASP A 135 2.97 2.80 -9.63
CA ASP A 135 2.37 3.08 -10.91
C ASP A 135 2.93 4.43 -11.41
N SER A 136 3.76 4.38 -12.45
CA SER A 136 4.49 5.55 -12.97
C SER A 136 4.60 5.49 -14.49
N GLU A 137 4.46 6.64 -15.15
CA GLU A 137 4.67 6.76 -16.61
C GLU A 137 6.14 6.56 -17.02
N LYS A 138 7.07 6.66 -16.07
CA LYS A 138 8.51 6.49 -16.30
C LYS A 138 9.09 5.41 -15.39
N PRO A 139 10.19 4.75 -15.83
CA PRO A 139 10.91 3.81 -14.99
C PRO A 139 11.32 4.41 -13.65
N MET A 140 11.35 3.57 -12.62
CA MET A 140 11.76 3.95 -11.28
C MET A 140 12.75 2.94 -10.71
N LYS A 141 13.76 3.44 -9.99
CA LYS A 141 14.77 2.60 -9.32
C LYS A 141 14.39 2.36 -7.87
N VAL A 142 14.04 1.12 -7.56
CA VAL A 142 13.79 0.65 -6.21
C VAL A 142 15.08 0.03 -5.68
N ALA A 143 15.61 0.54 -4.56
CA ALA A 143 16.76 -0.11 -3.94
C ALA A 143 16.32 -1.22 -3.00
N LEU A 144 17.02 -2.34 -3.07
CA LEU A 144 16.93 -3.42 -2.11
C LEU A 144 18.25 -3.47 -1.33
N TYR A 145 18.17 -3.30 -0.01
CA TYR A 145 19.32 -3.51 0.86
C TYR A 145 19.40 -4.98 1.26
N ALA A 146 20.41 -5.70 0.77
CA ALA A 146 20.58 -7.13 1.01
C ALA A 146 21.38 -7.46 2.29
N GLY A 147 21.75 -6.45 3.09
CA GLY A 147 22.67 -6.65 4.21
C GLY A 147 24.14 -6.74 3.79
N GLN A 148 25.00 -7.03 4.76
CA GLN A 148 26.36 -7.50 4.52
C GLN A 148 26.32 -9.01 4.68
N ASN A 149 26.93 -9.76 3.75
CA ASN A 149 27.11 -11.20 3.94
C ASN A 149 28.07 -11.39 5.13
N GLU A 150 27.64 -12.15 6.14
CA GLU A 150 28.53 -12.70 7.16
C GLU A 150 29.27 -13.93 6.63
#